data_AF-A0AAJ0D973-F1
#
_entry.id   AF-A0AAJ0D973-F1
#
_cell.length_a   1.000
_cell.length_b   1.000
_cell.length_c   1.000
_cell.angle_alpha   90.00
_cell.angle_beta   90.00
_cell.angle_gamma   90.00
#
_symmetry.space_group_name_H-M   'P 1'
#
loop_
_entity.id
_entity.type
_entity.pdbx_description
1 polymer ?
#
loop_
_entity_poly.entity_id
_entity_poly.type
_entity_poly.pdbx_seq_one_letter_code
_entity_poly.pdbx_strand_id
1 'polypeptide(L)'
;MDDFHTLFEHFPENRIVACKKCRYAIVPKYFEGHLRKKHKDVSEVKRRSIVSVFHGIKDVARHPNDVQYPPAGGPPLAHFPVFRDAYQCRWVDGKRSICAYICRGARPSWMQRHCKEAHGWENEQKQGGRTGERHRETSNRVWESGVSCQRFFTVRSWQRYYVVATDESDDHRRQHQSVPGRADAMFAQYQANIKEAKSARTIEGDSNRYVANAWLSFTGWAGHLSKFTNKDQIQAYIQKAEGRESDERQLEDACRGTRRLIRAAFATSRPEMVSKAALESVNRRETGAETNERLFYAGQQVKTVRKYSDSWVHILRYLWRTASETERPKHRMTERQARHLEKLRDATQIDSKTSQNDSSRGDRTVAKAKRRQAIEDACSSFWINMFDHELRDDEFESGIISGLAVLGVDTQSGSWKSALNYMPVLSAIVSVMRALVVYRAWRMRQDSIEVGMAGGLSEQEAKDRARSTVEGVDALV
;
A
#
# COMPACT_ATOMS: atom_id res chain seq x y z
N MET A 1 38.02 22.00 8.42
CA MET A 1 37.34 22.28 7.15
C MET A 1 37.05 21.00 6.37
N ASP A 2 37.83 19.93 6.51
CA ASP A 2 37.64 18.66 5.76
C ASP A 2 36.31 17.92 5.98
N ASP A 3 35.75 17.92 7.19
CA ASP A 3 34.54 17.15 7.48
C ASP A 3 33.30 17.65 6.70
N PHE A 4 33.25 18.94 6.34
CA PHE A 4 32.17 19.50 5.52
C PHE A 4 32.26 18.99 4.08
N HIS A 5 33.42 19.13 3.43
CA HIS A 5 33.62 18.75 2.03
C HIS A 5 33.54 17.24 1.77
N THR A 6 33.69 16.43 2.82
CA THR A 6 33.49 14.98 2.78
C THR A 6 32.03 14.61 2.50
N LEU A 7 31.08 15.37 3.03
CA LEU A 7 29.65 15.06 2.95
C LEU A 7 28.87 16.02 2.06
N PHE A 8 29.36 17.25 1.93
CA PHE A 8 28.66 18.34 1.26
C PHE A 8 29.55 19.01 0.23
N GLU A 9 28.92 19.59 -0.78
CA GLU A 9 29.56 20.47 -1.74
C GLU A 9 28.77 21.76 -1.82
N HIS A 10 29.46 22.89 -1.76
CA HIS A 10 28.84 24.20 -1.99
C HIS A 10 29.00 24.54 -3.47
N PHE A 11 27.89 24.92 -4.10
CA PHE A 11 27.84 25.45 -5.47
C PHE A 11 27.48 26.93 -5.39
N PRO A 12 28.47 27.84 -5.40
CA PRO A 12 28.25 29.26 -5.23
C PRO A 12 27.36 29.86 -6.33
N GLU A 13 27.60 29.48 -7.59
CA GLU A 13 26.85 29.97 -8.76
C GLU A 13 25.36 29.63 -8.65
N ASN A 14 25.04 28.40 -8.26
CA ASN A 14 23.66 27.95 -8.07
C ASN A 14 23.06 28.38 -6.74
N ARG A 15 23.89 28.89 -5.82
CA ARG A 15 23.57 29.25 -4.44
C ARG A 15 23.00 28.09 -3.63
N ILE A 16 23.57 26.90 -3.75
CA ILE A 16 23.09 25.69 -3.08
C ILE A 16 24.21 24.91 -2.38
N VAL A 17 23.83 24.11 -1.38
CA VAL A 17 24.70 23.10 -0.77
C VAL A 17 24.12 21.72 -1.05
N ALA A 18 24.87 20.90 -1.77
CA ALA A 18 24.50 19.54 -2.14
C ALA A 18 25.05 18.52 -1.13
N CYS A 19 24.24 17.55 -0.74
CA CYS A 19 24.73 16.38 -0.02
C CYS A 19 25.22 15.33 -1.02
N LYS A 20 26.51 14.97 -0.96
CA LYS A 20 27.15 13.99 -1.85
C LYS A 20 26.52 12.59 -1.73
N LYS A 21 26.18 12.17 -0.50
CA LYS A 21 25.58 10.85 -0.20
C LYS A 21 24.10 10.79 -0.60
N CYS A 22 23.34 11.84 -0.30
CA CYS A 22 21.89 11.87 -0.53
C CYS A 22 21.51 12.34 -1.94
N ARG A 23 22.45 12.94 -2.67
CA ARG A 23 22.32 13.38 -4.07
C ARG A 23 21.18 14.38 -4.30
N TYR A 24 21.05 15.35 -3.40
CA TYR A 24 20.16 16.50 -3.53
C TYR A 24 20.66 17.68 -2.68
N ALA A 25 20.18 18.88 -3.00
CA ALA A 25 20.48 20.12 -2.31
C ALA A 25 19.64 20.25 -1.04
N ILE A 26 20.27 20.74 0.02
CA ILE A 26 19.64 20.87 1.33
C ILE A 26 19.11 22.30 1.49
N VAL A 27 17.81 22.43 1.78
CA VAL A 27 17.23 23.73 2.14
C VAL A 27 17.88 24.18 3.46
N PRO A 28 18.35 25.44 3.58
CA PRO A 28 19.12 25.87 4.76
C PRO A 28 18.44 25.61 6.09
N LYS A 29 17.14 25.89 6.18
CA LYS A 29 16.31 25.63 7.37
C LYS A 29 16.33 24.16 7.83
N TYR A 30 16.60 23.23 6.92
CA TYR A 30 16.59 21.79 7.19
C TYR A 30 17.99 21.18 7.28
N PHE A 31 19.06 21.98 7.23
CA PHE A 31 20.44 21.49 7.19
C PHE A 31 20.81 20.65 8.42
N GLU A 32 20.62 21.19 9.61
CA GLU A 32 20.89 20.48 10.88
C GLU A 32 20.02 19.23 11.04
N GLY A 33 18.73 19.36 10.71
CA GLY A 33 17.78 18.25 10.76
C GLY A 33 18.11 17.13 9.76
N HIS A 34 18.63 17.48 8.59
CA HIS A 34 19.12 16.53 7.59
C HIS A 34 20.33 15.77 8.11
N LEU A 35 21.31 16.47 8.67
CA LEU A 35 22.52 15.88 9.22
C LEU A 35 22.20 14.88 10.35
N ARG A 36 21.29 15.25 11.26
CA ARG A 36 20.85 14.36 12.35
C ARG A 36 20.10 13.11 11.87
N LYS A 37 19.27 13.24 10.83
CA LYS A 37 18.39 12.15 10.37
C LYS A 37 19.04 11.21 9.34
N LYS A 38 19.87 11.75 8.45
CA LYS A 38 20.43 11.04 7.28
C LYS A 38 21.90 10.66 7.44
N HIS A 39 22.60 11.26 8.40
CA HIS A 39 24.01 11.00 8.68
C HIS A 39 24.20 10.63 10.17
N LYS A 40 23.53 9.54 10.59
CA LYS A 40 23.55 9.03 11.98
C LYS A 40 24.95 8.58 12.42
N ASP A 41 25.76 8.16 11.46
CA ASP A 41 27.15 7.73 11.52
C ASP A 41 28.14 8.86 11.86
N VAL A 42 27.75 10.13 11.69
CA VAL A 42 28.61 11.27 12.01
C VAL A 42 28.49 11.62 13.50
N SER A 43 29.61 11.69 14.22
CA SER A 43 29.64 12.04 15.64
C SER A 43 29.11 13.46 15.91
N GLU A 44 28.60 13.70 17.12
CA GLU A 44 28.01 15.00 17.47
C GLU A 44 29.01 16.16 17.33
N VAL A 45 30.26 15.95 17.73
CA VAL A 45 31.35 16.95 17.59
C VAL A 45 31.56 17.31 16.12
N LYS A 46 31.61 16.32 15.22
CA LYS A 46 31.73 16.56 13.78
C LYS A 46 30.49 17.25 13.21
N ARG A 47 29.29 16.90 13.69
CA ARG A 47 28.06 17.58 13.26
C ARG A 47 28.07 19.06 13.60
N ARG A 48 28.48 19.43 14.81
CA ARG A 48 28.60 20.84 15.23
C ARG A 48 29.61 21.61 14.36
N SER A 49 30.75 21.00 14.05
CA SER A 49 31.77 21.56 13.15
C SER A 49 31.21 21.80 11.74
N ILE A 50 30.53 20.83 11.14
CA ILE A 50 29.91 20.94 9.81
C ILE A 50 28.85 22.04 9.78
N VAL A 51 28.02 22.15 10.83
CA VAL A 51 26.98 23.17 10.94
C VAL A 51 27.59 24.57 11.08
N SER A 52 28.68 24.72 11.85
CA SER A 52 29.42 25.99 11.96
C SER A 52 29.97 26.43 10.61
N VAL A 53 30.55 25.52 9.83
CA VAL A 53 31.02 25.81 8.46
C VAL A 53 29.85 26.23 7.57
N PHE A 54 28.73 25.52 7.61
CA PHE A 54 27.54 25.83 6.81
C PHE A 54 27.00 27.24 7.07
N HIS A 55 26.90 27.65 8.34
CA HIS A 55 26.44 29.01 8.71
C HIS A 55 27.39 30.12 8.25
N GLY A 56 28.67 29.80 8.02
CA GLY A 56 29.66 30.73 7.46
C GLY A 56 29.54 30.97 5.95
N ILE A 57 28.76 30.16 5.23
CA ILE A 57 28.61 30.27 3.77
C ILE A 57 27.59 31.36 3.42
N LYS A 58 28.03 32.41 2.71
CA LYS A 58 27.19 33.56 2.35
C LYS A 58 26.31 33.28 1.12
N ASP A 59 26.80 32.51 0.15
CA ASP A 59 26.13 32.28 -1.14
C ASP A 59 25.22 31.05 -1.13
N VAL A 60 24.24 31.04 -0.22
CA VAL A 60 23.20 30.00 -0.17
C VAL A 60 21.82 30.64 -0.21
N ALA A 61 20.98 30.16 -1.14
CA ALA A 61 19.62 30.62 -1.36
C ALA A 61 18.75 30.44 -0.10
N ARG A 62 18.07 31.51 0.33
CA ARG A 62 17.17 31.49 1.50
C ARG A 62 15.72 31.26 1.11
N HIS A 63 15.35 31.63 -0.11
CA HIS A 63 14.05 31.37 -0.72
C HIS A 63 14.18 30.59 -2.05
N PRO A 64 13.14 29.86 -2.48
CA PRO A 64 13.18 29.09 -3.73
C PRO A 64 13.56 29.90 -4.98
N ASN A 65 13.16 31.17 -5.01
CA ASN A 65 13.41 32.07 -6.14
C ASN A 65 14.86 32.59 -6.17
N ASP A 66 15.61 32.44 -5.09
CA ASP A 66 17.02 32.86 -5.01
C ASP A 66 17.97 31.82 -5.63
N VAL A 67 17.47 30.62 -5.92
CA VAL A 67 18.23 29.51 -6.51
C VAL A 67 18.47 29.81 -7.98
N GLN A 68 19.73 29.81 -8.39
CA GLN A 68 20.09 29.99 -9.79
C GLN A 68 20.22 28.63 -10.46
N TYR A 69 19.41 28.41 -11.49
CA TYR A 69 19.46 27.18 -12.27
C TYR A 69 20.42 27.34 -13.45
N PRO A 70 21.20 26.29 -13.80
CA PRO A 70 22.03 26.32 -14.98
C PRO A 70 21.19 26.62 -16.24
N PRO A 71 21.80 27.18 -17.30
CA PRO A 71 21.13 27.36 -18.57
C PRO A 71 20.57 26.03 -19.09
N ALA A 72 19.41 26.09 -19.74
CA ALA A 72 18.75 24.90 -20.26
C ALA A 72 19.65 24.18 -21.28
N GLY A 73 19.94 22.91 -21.04
CA GLY A 73 20.84 22.13 -21.91
C GLY A 73 22.33 22.31 -21.59
N GLY A 74 22.69 22.89 -20.44
CA GLY A 74 24.08 22.85 -19.94
C GLY A 74 24.48 21.44 -19.45
N PRO A 75 25.78 21.19 -19.19
CA PRO A 75 26.25 19.90 -18.69
C PRO A 75 25.62 19.55 -17.32
N PRO A 76 25.45 18.26 -16.99
CA PRO A 76 24.88 17.85 -15.71
C PRO A 76 25.75 18.30 -14.55
N LEU A 77 25.13 18.89 -13.52
CA LEU A 77 25.82 19.30 -12.31
C LEU A 77 26.19 18.08 -11.47
N ALA A 78 27.43 18.03 -10.99
CA ALA A 78 27.96 16.94 -10.19
C ALA A 78 27.10 16.68 -8.93
N HIS A 79 27.13 15.44 -8.43
CA HIS A 79 26.37 14.98 -7.25
C HIS A 79 24.84 14.93 -7.38
N PHE A 80 24.25 15.39 -8.49
CA PHE A 80 22.81 15.28 -8.75
C PHE A 80 22.50 14.14 -9.73
N PRO A 81 21.44 13.35 -9.49
CA PRO A 81 21.04 12.29 -10.41
C PRO A 81 20.47 12.89 -11.72
N VAL A 82 20.94 12.38 -12.86
CA VAL A 82 20.36 12.66 -14.17
C VAL A 82 19.19 11.72 -14.42
N PHE A 83 18.04 12.26 -14.75
CA PHE A 83 16.83 11.53 -15.06
C PHE A 83 16.53 11.61 -16.54
N ARG A 84 16.27 10.48 -17.19
CA ARG A 84 16.00 10.38 -18.64
C ARG A 84 14.53 10.13 -18.98
N ASP A 85 13.66 10.20 -17.99
CA ASP A 85 12.21 9.93 -18.07
C ASP A 85 11.38 11.22 -17.91
N ALA A 86 11.95 12.37 -18.31
CA ALA A 86 11.27 13.65 -18.18
C ALA A 86 10.47 13.99 -19.45
N TYR A 87 9.42 14.79 -19.22
CA TYR A 87 8.65 15.44 -20.26
C TYR A 87 8.92 16.95 -20.17
N GLN A 88 9.25 17.57 -21.30
CA GLN A 88 9.43 19.01 -21.41
C GLN A 88 8.33 19.60 -22.29
N CYS A 89 7.63 20.62 -21.80
CA CYS A 89 6.69 21.36 -22.63
C CYS A 89 7.44 22.09 -23.74
N ARG A 90 6.90 22.07 -24.96
CA ARG A 90 7.45 22.79 -26.13
C ARG A 90 6.42 23.77 -26.70
N TRP A 91 5.39 24.12 -25.92
CA TRP A 91 4.39 25.10 -26.34
C TRP A 91 5.04 26.47 -26.54
N VAL A 92 4.76 27.09 -27.68
CA VAL A 92 5.20 28.43 -28.03
C VAL A 92 4.02 29.38 -27.84
N ASP A 93 4.17 30.39 -26.99
CA ASP A 93 3.15 31.42 -26.85
C ASP A 93 3.18 32.41 -28.04
N GLY A 94 2.12 33.21 -28.20
CA GLY A 94 2.04 34.24 -29.24
C GLY A 94 3.12 35.33 -29.16
N LYS A 95 4.00 35.30 -28.14
CA LYS A 95 5.14 36.20 -27.95
C LYS A 95 6.50 35.50 -28.21
N ARG A 96 6.50 34.29 -28.80
CA ARG A 96 7.68 33.47 -29.13
C ARG A 96 8.47 32.97 -27.91
N SER A 97 7.89 32.98 -26.71
CA SER A 97 8.47 32.35 -25.53
C SER A 97 8.05 30.87 -25.47
N ILE A 98 9.02 29.98 -25.24
CA ILE A 98 8.77 28.53 -25.09
C ILE A 98 8.49 28.23 -23.62
N CYS A 99 7.40 27.51 -23.35
CA CYS A 99 7.09 27.06 -22.00
C CYS A 99 8.19 26.13 -21.45
N ALA A 100 8.88 26.55 -20.40
CA ALA A 100 9.99 25.79 -19.80
C ALA A 100 9.54 24.76 -18.73
N TYR A 101 8.25 24.38 -18.72
CA TYR A 101 7.73 23.42 -17.73
C TYR A 101 8.25 22.01 -17.99
N ILE A 102 8.76 21.36 -16.94
CA ILE A 102 9.29 20.00 -16.99
C ILE A 102 8.68 19.19 -15.86
N CYS A 103 8.25 17.97 -16.17
CA CYS A 103 7.78 17.03 -15.15
C CYS A 103 8.29 15.60 -15.44
N ARG A 104 8.16 14.71 -14.46
CA ARG A 104 8.60 13.32 -14.55
C ARG A 104 7.47 12.36 -14.21
N GLY A 105 7.51 11.17 -14.79
CA GLY A 105 6.60 10.08 -14.47
C GLY A 105 6.53 9.03 -15.57
N ALA A 106 5.95 7.86 -15.27
CA ALA A 106 5.80 6.79 -16.26
C ALA A 106 4.73 7.07 -17.34
N ARG A 107 3.97 8.17 -17.21
CA ARG A 107 2.91 8.58 -18.14
C ARG A 107 2.89 10.11 -18.27
N PRO A 108 2.51 10.66 -19.44
CA PRO A 108 2.48 12.09 -19.67
C PRO A 108 1.30 12.80 -19.00
N SER A 109 0.55 12.17 -18.10
CA SER A 109 -0.70 12.72 -17.53
C SER A 109 -0.51 14.06 -16.83
N TRP A 110 0.64 14.27 -16.16
CA TRP A 110 0.96 15.54 -15.51
C TRP A 110 1.34 16.62 -16.54
N MET A 111 1.98 16.23 -17.64
CA MET A 111 2.29 17.13 -18.75
C MET A 111 1.01 17.51 -19.50
N GLN A 112 0.15 16.54 -19.82
CA GLN A 112 -1.16 16.76 -20.43
C GLN A 112 -2.01 17.72 -19.62
N ARG A 113 -2.04 17.55 -18.29
CA ARG A 113 -2.76 18.46 -17.39
C ARG A 113 -2.17 19.87 -17.45
N HIS A 114 -0.84 20.01 -17.39
CA HIS A 114 -0.18 21.30 -17.53
C HIS A 114 -0.51 21.96 -18.88
N CYS A 115 -0.38 21.24 -20.00
CA CYS A 115 -0.69 21.79 -21.32
C CYS A 115 -2.17 22.17 -21.45
N LYS A 116 -3.08 21.41 -20.85
CA LYS A 116 -4.51 21.76 -20.81
C LYS A 116 -4.76 23.04 -20.00
N GLU A 117 -4.20 23.13 -18.80
CA GLU A 117 -4.44 24.25 -17.87
C GLU A 117 -3.73 25.54 -18.29
N ALA A 118 -2.48 25.43 -18.75
CA ALA A 118 -1.63 26.59 -19.07
C ALA A 118 -1.74 27.04 -20.53
N HIS A 119 -2.13 26.14 -21.44
CA HIS A 119 -2.10 26.41 -22.88
C HIS A 119 -3.40 26.06 -23.61
N GLY A 120 -4.43 25.59 -22.91
CA GLY A 120 -5.69 25.20 -23.54
C GLY A 120 -5.57 23.98 -24.47
N TRP A 121 -4.51 23.18 -24.32
CA TRP A 121 -4.29 22.01 -25.16
C TRP A 121 -5.38 20.96 -24.94
N GLU A 122 -5.98 20.49 -26.03
CA GLU A 122 -7.00 19.44 -26.04
C GLU A 122 -6.48 18.16 -26.71
N ASN A 123 -6.87 17.02 -26.17
CA ASN A 123 -6.44 15.72 -26.69
C ASN A 123 -7.34 15.29 -27.87
N GLU A 124 -6.73 15.03 -29.03
CA GLU A 124 -7.43 14.56 -30.24
C GLU A 124 -8.02 13.15 -30.12
N GLN A 125 -7.51 12.31 -29.22
CA GLN A 125 -8.04 10.97 -28.98
C GLN A 125 -9.30 11.04 -28.11
N LYS A 126 -10.48 11.05 -28.74
CA LYS A 126 -11.78 11.09 -28.06
C LYS A 126 -12.06 9.83 -27.23
N GLN A 127 -12.79 10.01 -26.13
CA GLN A 127 -13.18 8.96 -25.19
C GLN A 127 -14.24 8.04 -25.83
N GLY A 128 -13.84 6.86 -26.33
CA GLY A 128 -14.76 5.86 -26.90
C GLY A 128 -14.18 4.90 -27.96
N GLY A 129 -12.99 5.17 -28.49
CA GLY A 129 -12.37 4.30 -29.51
C GLY A 129 -11.84 2.96 -28.98
N ARG A 130 -11.81 1.95 -29.87
CA ARG A 130 -11.30 0.58 -29.67
C ARG A 130 -9.96 0.58 -28.92
N THR A 131 -9.89 -0.16 -27.82
CA THR A 131 -8.76 -0.16 -26.86
C THR A 131 -7.41 -0.57 -27.47
N GLY A 132 -7.42 -1.27 -28.62
CA GLY A 132 -6.23 -1.78 -29.30
C GLY A 132 -5.46 -0.75 -30.16
N GLU A 133 -6.06 0.39 -30.52
CA GLU A 133 -5.48 1.38 -31.45
C GLU A 133 -5.05 2.69 -30.74
N ARG A 134 -5.14 2.75 -29.40
CA ARG A 134 -4.71 3.94 -28.66
C ARG A 134 -3.18 3.99 -28.57
N HIS A 135 -2.57 4.89 -29.33
CA HIS A 135 -1.15 5.20 -29.16
C HIS A 135 -0.86 5.67 -27.74
N ARG A 136 0.30 5.27 -27.20
CA ARG A 136 0.79 5.67 -25.86
C ARG A 136 0.93 7.19 -25.71
N GLU A 137 1.13 7.91 -26.81
CA GLU A 137 1.21 9.36 -26.90
C GLU A 137 0.34 9.85 -28.07
N THR A 138 -0.26 11.03 -27.92
CA THR A 138 -1.18 11.60 -28.90
C THR A 138 -0.40 12.24 -30.05
N SER A 139 -0.95 12.19 -31.27
CA SER A 139 -0.37 12.83 -32.46
C SER A 139 -0.10 14.31 -32.25
N ASN A 140 -1.03 15.01 -31.61
CA ASN A 140 -0.93 16.44 -31.32
C ASN A 140 -0.18 16.80 -30.03
N ARG A 141 0.72 15.94 -29.56
CA ARG A 141 1.53 16.26 -28.38
C ARG A 141 2.35 17.53 -28.63
N VAL A 142 2.37 18.41 -27.63
CA VAL A 142 3.11 19.69 -27.63
C VAL A 142 4.29 19.66 -26.66
N TRP A 143 4.77 18.47 -26.33
CA TRP A 143 5.86 18.22 -25.41
C TRP A 143 6.79 17.14 -25.97
N GLU A 144 8.03 17.19 -25.50
CA GLU A 144 9.07 16.23 -25.81
C GLU A 144 9.20 15.24 -24.66
N SER A 145 9.34 13.94 -24.98
CA SER A 145 9.54 12.87 -24.01
C SER A 145 10.99 12.36 -24.06
N GLY A 146 11.47 11.81 -22.95
CA GLY A 146 12.83 11.28 -22.87
C GLY A 146 13.91 12.34 -22.61
N VAL A 147 13.52 13.56 -22.25
CA VAL A 147 14.48 14.65 -21.99
C VAL A 147 15.31 14.34 -20.74
N SER A 148 16.62 14.51 -20.85
CA SER A 148 17.54 14.43 -19.71
C SER A 148 17.36 15.66 -18.81
N CYS A 149 17.04 15.45 -17.54
CA CYS A 149 16.87 16.52 -16.57
C CYS A 149 17.50 16.22 -15.20
N GLN A 150 17.77 17.27 -14.44
CA GLN A 150 18.17 17.18 -13.03
C GLN A 150 17.21 18.00 -12.16
N ARG A 151 17.30 17.81 -10.84
CA ARG A 151 16.68 18.70 -9.85
C ARG A 151 17.61 18.88 -8.67
N PHE A 152 17.56 20.06 -8.05
CA PHE A 152 18.29 20.31 -6.82
C PHE A 152 17.56 19.78 -5.59
N PHE A 153 16.29 20.16 -5.38
CA PHE A 153 15.59 19.90 -4.11
C PHE A 153 14.50 18.84 -4.21
N THR A 154 14.27 18.09 -3.12
CA THR A 154 13.17 17.11 -2.96
C THR A 154 11.90 17.72 -2.38
N VAL A 155 12.05 18.85 -1.68
CA VAL A 155 10.94 19.55 -1.01
C VAL A 155 10.08 20.24 -2.07
N ARG A 156 8.77 19.97 -2.08
CA ARG A 156 7.85 20.43 -3.13
C ARG A 156 7.92 21.94 -3.41
N SER A 157 8.00 22.79 -2.38
CA SER A 157 8.08 24.24 -2.55
C SER A 157 9.40 24.75 -3.13
N TRP A 158 10.45 23.91 -3.18
CA TRP A 158 11.77 24.20 -3.75
C TRP A 158 12.07 23.34 -4.98
N GLN A 159 11.17 22.43 -5.33
CA GLN A 159 11.41 21.44 -6.37
C GLN A 159 11.18 22.08 -7.74
N ARG A 160 12.24 22.06 -8.55
CA ARG A 160 12.20 22.44 -9.96
C ARG A 160 13.14 21.53 -10.75
N TYR A 161 12.70 21.16 -11.95
CA TYR A 161 13.49 20.41 -12.91
C TYR A 161 14.09 21.37 -13.94
N TYR A 162 15.28 21.03 -14.46
CA TYR A 162 15.93 21.74 -15.54
C TYR A 162 16.59 20.74 -16.50
N VAL A 163 16.62 21.08 -17.79
CA VAL A 163 17.20 20.25 -18.85
C VAL A 163 18.71 20.28 -18.75
N VAL A 164 19.35 19.13 -18.95
CA VAL A 164 20.80 19.01 -19.05
C VAL A 164 21.16 18.37 -20.38
N ALA A 165 22.24 18.85 -21.02
CA ALA A 165 22.80 18.18 -22.16
C ALA A 165 23.37 16.83 -21.74
N THR A 166 23.16 15.85 -22.62
CA THR A 166 23.93 14.62 -22.62
C THR A 166 24.54 14.56 -24.00
N ASP A 167 25.87 14.53 -24.10
CA ASP A 167 26.54 14.42 -25.40
C ASP A 167 26.00 13.19 -26.15
N GLU A 168 25.43 13.42 -27.34
CA GLU A 168 25.05 12.36 -28.29
C GLU A 168 26.29 11.60 -28.80
N SER A 169 27.50 12.07 -28.51
CA SER A 169 28.78 11.43 -28.84
C SER A 169 29.25 10.38 -27.81
N ASP A 170 28.49 10.15 -26.73
CA ASP A 170 28.78 9.09 -25.75
C ASP A 170 28.13 7.73 -26.13
N ASP A 171 27.32 7.70 -27.20
CA ASP A 171 26.69 6.49 -27.77
C ASP A 171 27.64 5.70 -28.71
N HIS A 172 28.70 6.32 -29.23
CA HIS A 172 29.68 5.65 -30.10
C HIS A 172 31.07 5.43 -29.47
N ARG A 173 31.38 6.10 -28.35
CA ARG A 173 32.71 5.98 -27.71
C ARG A 173 32.76 5.11 -26.46
N ARG A 174 31.63 4.53 -26.05
CA ARG A 174 31.57 3.47 -25.02
C ARG A 174 31.51 2.05 -25.60
N GLN A 175 31.78 1.91 -26.90
CA GLN A 175 31.99 0.60 -27.52
C GLN A 175 33.43 0.07 -27.38
N HIS A 176 34.41 0.87 -26.95
CA HIS A 176 35.78 0.37 -26.68
C HIS A 176 36.44 1.13 -25.52
N GLN A 177 36.88 0.39 -24.49
CA GLN A 177 37.45 0.82 -23.18
C GLN A 177 36.47 1.06 -22.00
N SER A 178 35.36 0.35 -21.98
CA SER A 178 35.34 -0.92 -21.26
C SER A 178 36.37 -1.13 -20.11
N VAL A 179 36.07 -0.66 -18.89
CA VAL A 179 35.96 -1.57 -17.72
C VAL A 179 34.45 -1.79 -17.47
N PRO A 180 33.75 -2.52 -18.36
CA PRO A 180 32.30 -2.69 -18.38
C PRO A 180 32.01 -4.16 -18.01
N GLY A 181 32.72 -4.67 -17.03
CA GLY A 181 32.64 -6.09 -16.69
C GLY A 181 31.80 -6.32 -15.45
N ARG A 182 31.55 -5.26 -14.65
CA ARG A 182 31.11 -5.45 -13.27
C ARG A 182 29.80 -4.75 -12.94
N ALA A 183 29.52 -3.55 -13.46
CA ALA A 183 28.25 -2.86 -13.21
C ALA A 183 27.14 -3.34 -14.17
N ASP A 184 27.43 -3.48 -15.47
CA ASP A 184 26.49 -4.08 -16.43
C ASP A 184 26.37 -5.58 -16.22
N ALA A 185 27.45 -6.27 -15.82
CA ALA A 185 27.32 -7.64 -15.33
C ALA A 185 26.56 -7.70 -14.01
N MET A 186 26.75 -6.79 -13.05
CA MET A 186 25.91 -6.76 -11.83
C MET A 186 24.46 -6.40 -12.14
N PHE A 187 24.17 -5.59 -13.16
CA PHE A 187 22.81 -5.20 -13.52
C PHE A 187 22.15 -6.28 -14.38
N ALA A 188 22.88 -6.92 -15.28
CA ALA A 188 22.45 -8.10 -16.03
C ALA A 188 22.34 -9.31 -15.11
N GLN A 189 23.23 -9.48 -14.13
CA GLN A 189 23.15 -10.47 -13.06
C GLN A 189 22.05 -10.12 -12.07
N TYR A 190 21.77 -8.85 -11.77
CA TYR A 190 20.62 -8.46 -10.94
C TYR A 190 19.30 -8.68 -11.69
N GLN A 191 19.24 -8.38 -13.00
CA GLN A 191 18.10 -8.70 -13.84
C GLN A 191 17.97 -10.19 -14.11
N ALA A 192 19.08 -10.92 -14.23
CA ALA A 192 19.12 -12.37 -14.33
C ALA A 192 18.68 -12.97 -13.01
N ASN A 193 19.23 -12.60 -11.86
CA ASN A 193 18.78 -12.97 -10.52
C ASN A 193 17.32 -12.59 -10.27
N ILE A 194 16.81 -11.46 -10.78
CA ILE A 194 15.37 -11.15 -10.71
C ILE A 194 14.56 -12.04 -11.65
N LYS A 195 15.03 -12.33 -12.86
CA LYS A 195 14.39 -13.27 -13.79
C LYS A 195 14.45 -14.71 -13.29
N GLU A 196 15.52 -15.06 -12.59
CA GLU A 196 15.86 -16.35 -12.02
C GLU A 196 15.16 -16.53 -10.67
N ALA A 197 14.96 -15.50 -9.85
CA ALA A 197 14.03 -15.49 -8.71
C ALA A 197 12.57 -15.50 -9.18
N LYS A 198 12.26 -14.83 -10.30
CA LYS A 198 10.96 -14.90 -10.99
C LYS A 198 10.70 -16.25 -11.64
N SER A 199 11.72 -17.01 -12.06
CA SER A 199 11.56 -18.37 -12.61
C SER A 199 11.77 -19.45 -11.54
N ALA A 200 12.49 -19.16 -10.46
CA ALA A 200 12.70 -20.04 -9.32
C ALA A 200 11.38 -20.20 -8.59
N ARG A 201 10.96 -21.44 -8.40
CA ARG A 201 9.71 -21.75 -7.70
C ARG A 201 9.85 -21.66 -6.18
N THR A 202 11.08 -21.54 -5.66
CA THR A 202 11.40 -21.64 -4.24
C THR A 202 11.62 -20.26 -3.62
N ILE A 203 11.00 -20.01 -2.47
CA ILE A 203 11.13 -18.79 -1.67
C ILE A 203 12.47 -18.79 -0.93
N GLU A 204 13.13 -17.63 -0.89
CA GLU A 204 14.41 -17.45 -0.17
C GLU A 204 14.27 -17.76 1.32
N GLY A 205 15.17 -18.58 1.88
CA GLY A 205 15.27 -18.81 3.32
C GLY A 205 15.90 -17.64 4.09
N ASP A 206 15.93 -17.71 5.42
CA ASP A 206 16.57 -16.70 6.31
C ASP A 206 18.11 -16.66 6.19
N SER A 207 18.69 -17.46 5.30
CA SER A 207 20.11 -17.82 5.25
C SER A 207 20.95 -16.94 4.31
N ASN A 208 20.77 -15.62 4.31
CA ASN A 208 21.80 -14.75 3.73
C ASN A 208 22.78 -14.29 4.82
N ARG A 209 23.92 -14.99 4.92
CA ARG A 209 24.98 -14.82 5.94
C ARG A 209 25.57 -13.41 6.01
N TYR A 210 25.26 -12.53 5.05
CA TYR A 210 25.76 -11.15 4.95
C TYR A 210 24.70 -10.05 5.17
N VAL A 211 23.41 -10.40 5.23
CA VAL A 211 22.32 -9.47 5.60
C VAL A 211 21.26 -10.28 6.34
N ALA A 212 21.40 -10.40 7.66
CA ALA A 212 20.27 -10.84 8.48
C ALA A 212 19.13 -9.84 8.25
N ASN A 213 18.03 -10.28 7.64
CA ASN A 213 16.85 -9.44 7.51
C ASN A 213 16.21 -9.40 8.89
N ALA A 214 16.63 -8.47 9.75
CA ALA A 214 16.19 -8.37 11.14
C ALA A 214 14.65 -8.37 11.28
N TRP A 215 13.93 -7.91 10.26
CA TRP A 215 12.48 -8.03 10.16
C TRP A 215 12.01 -9.49 9.98
N LEU A 216 12.62 -10.24 9.07
CA LEU A 216 12.26 -11.64 8.81
C LEU A 216 12.60 -12.56 9.98
N SER A 217 13.73 -12.31 10.65
CA SER A 217 14.09 -13.03 11.88
C SER A 217 13.16 -12.65 13.04
N PHE A 218 12.77 -11.37 13.15
CA PHE A 218 11.77 -10.92 14.15
C PHE A 218 10.39 -11.55 13.91
N THR A 219 9.96 -11.65 12.66
CA THR A 219 8.62 -12.16 12.35
C THR A 219 8.54 -13.67 12.22
N GLY A 220 9.65 -14.42 12.22
CA GLY A 220 9.66 -15.89 12.17
C GLY A 220 9.08 -16.55 10.89
N TRP A 221 8.68 -15.76 9.89
CA TRP A 221 7.91 -16.26 8.73
C TRP A 221 8.64 -17.31 7.91
N ALA A 222 9.96 -17.14 7.75
CA ALA A 222 10.79 -18.08 6.99
C ALA A 222 10.84 -19.46 7.66
N GLY A 223 10.87 -19.50 9.00
CA GLY A 223 10.79 -20.75 9.76
C GLY A 223 9.42 -21.40 9.61
N HIS A 224 8.35 -20.62 9.77
CA HIS A 224 6.98 -21.11 9.65
C HIS A 224 6.65 -21.69 8.27
N LEU A 225 7.03 -20.99 7.20
CA LEU A 225 6.77 -21.38 5.81
C LEU A 225 7.88 -22.23 5.18
N SER A 226 8.85 -22.71 5.96
CA SER A 226 10.02 -23.47 5.47
C SER A 226 9.68 -24.74 4.69
N LYS A 227 8.54 -25.38 4.98
CA LYS A 227 8.03 -26.55 4.24
C LYS A 227 7.15 -26.18 3.04
N PHE A 228 6.77 -24.92 2.93
CA PHE A 228 5.87 -24.37 1.91
C PHE A 228 6.58 -23.27 1.12
N THR A 229 7.79 -23.58 0.67
CA THR A 229 8.64 -22.62 -0.05
C THR A 229 8.24 -22.48 -1.52
N ASN A 230 7.28 -23.28 -2.02
CA ASN A 230 6.82 -23.15 -3.40
C ASN A 230 5.92 -21.91 -3.56
N LYS A 231 6.41 -20.89 -4.27
CA LYS A 231 5.69 -19.63 -4.48
C LYS A 231 4.39 -19.82 -5.28
N ASP A 232 4.36 -20.78 -6.20
CA ASP A 232 3.17 -21.06 -7.03
C ASP A 232 2.07 -21.67 -6.15
N GLN A 233 2.45 -22.50 -5.18
CA GLN A 233 1.53 -23.04 -4.17
C GLN A 233 0.98 -21.94 -3.27
N ILE A 234 1.83 -21.05 -2.74
CA ILE A 234 1.38 -19.90 -1.95
C ILE A 234 0.46 -18.99 -2.78
N GLN A 235 0.81 -18.74 -4.04
CA GLN A 235 0.00 -17.95 -4.95
C GLN A 235 -1.36 -18.61 -5.20
N ALA A 236 -1.38 -19.94 -5.39
CA ALA A 236 -2.61 -20.71 -5.54
C ALA A 236 -3.51 -20.57 -4.29
N TYR A 237 -2.96 -20.49 -3.08
CA TYR A 237 -3.76 -20.27 -1.87
C TYR A 237 -4.43 -18.90 -1.80
N ILE A 238 -3.81 -17.83 -2.30
CA ILE A 238 -4.33 -16.46 -2.11
C ILE A 238 -5.00 -15.86 -3.34
N GLN A 239 -4.68 -16.33 -4.54
CA GLN A 239 -5.22 -15.79 -5.78
C GLN A 239 -6.61 -16.34 -6.10
N LYS A 240 -7.35 -15.62 -6.92
CA LYS A 240 -8.62 -16.11 -7.44
C LYS A 240 -8.35 -17.24 -8.41
N ALA A 241 -8.98 -18.40 -8.23
CA ALA A 241 -8.89 -19.47 -9.22
C ALA A 241 -9.83 -19.18 -10.39
N GLU A 242 -9.39 -19.50 -11.61
CA GLU A 242 -10.22 -19.49 -12.82
C GLU A 242 -10.97 -20.82 -12.94
N GLY A 243 -11.77 -21.14 -11.93
CA GLY A 243 -12.49 -22.42 -11.82
C GLY A 243 -14.01 -22.23 -11.76
N ARG A 244 -14.75 -23.15 -12.39
CA ARG A 244 -16.22 -23.26 -12.24
C ARG A 244 -16.61 -24.30 -11.19
N GLU A 245 -15.68 -24.82 -10.42
CA GLU A 245 -15.95 -25.78 -9.35
C GLU A 245 -16.86 -25.17 -8.27
N SER A 246 -17.68 -26.02 -7.64
CA SER A 246 -18.67 -25.55 -6.66
C SER A 246 -18.01 -24.86 -5.46
N ASP A 247 -16.90 -25.41 -4.97
CA ASP A 247 -16.18 -24.86 -3.82
C ASP A 247 -15.54 -23.49 -4.13
N GLU A 248 -14.91 -23.31 -5.29
CA GLU A 248 -14.36 -22.01 -5.69
C GLU A 248 -15.44 -20.95 -5.94
N ARG A 249 -16.65 -21.34 -6.39
CA ARG A 249 -17.79 -20.41 -6.46
C ARG A 249 -18.27 -19.99 -5.08
N GLN A 250 -18.35 -20.94 -4.15
CA GLN A 250 -18.70 -20.69 -2.74
C GLN A 250 -17.70 -19.74 -2.09
N LEU A 251 -16.40 -20.00 -2.26
CA LEU A 251 -15.31 -19.14 -1.80
C LEU A 251 -15.40 -17.73 -2.40
N GLU A 252 -15.68 -17.58 -3.70
CA GLU A 252 -15.83 -16.25 -4.30
C GLU A 252 -17.06 -15.49 -3.76
N ASP A 253 -18.16 -16.19 -3.45
CA ASP A 253 -19.32 -15.60 -2.79
C ASP A 253 -19.02 -15.16 -1.35
N ALA A 254 -18.27 -15.97 -0.59
CA ALA A 254 -17.77 -15.63 0.73
C ALA A 254 -16.80 -14.42 0.68
N CYS A 255 -15.91 -14.38 -0.32
CA CYS A 255 -15.03 -13.24 -0.57
C CYS A 255 -15.82 -11.97 -0.87
N ARG A 256 -16.90 -12.08 -1.66
CA ARG A 256 -17.79 -10.95 -1.95
C ARG A 256 -18.55 -10.53 -0.69
N GLY A 257 -18.98 -11.47 0.15
CA GLY A 257 -19.56 -11.23 1.48
C GLY A 257 -18.63 -10.43 2.37
N THR A 258 -17.41 -10.92 2.56
CA THR A 258 -16.35 -10.25 3.35
C THR A 258 -16.11 -8.83 2.86
N ARG A 259 -16.01 -8.59 1.55
CA ARG A 259 -15.84 -7.24 1.00
C ARG A 259 -17.01 -6.31 1.32
N ARG A 260 -18.24 -6.81 1.35
CA ARG A 260 -19.44 -6.01 1.68
C ARG A 260 -19.50 -5.72 3.18
N LEU A 261 -19.25 -6.74 4.00
CA LEU A 261 -19.11 -6.63 5.44
C LEU A 261 -18.07 -5.55 5.82
N ILE A 262 -16.86 -5.59 5.25
CA ILE A 262 -15.82 -4.59 5.54
C ILE A 262 -16.29 -3.17 5.20
N ARG A 263 -16.98 -2.98 4.06
CA ARG A 263 -17.52 -1.66 3.69
C ARG A 263 -18.60 -1.20 4.67
N ALA A 264 -19.51 -2.09 5.05
CA ALA A 264 -20.54 -1.79 6.05
C ALA A 264 -19.88 -1.42 7.38
N ALA A 265 -18.85 -2.16 7.79
CA ALA A 265 -18.12 -1.91 9.01
C ALA A 265 -17.46 -0.53 9.06
N PHE A 266 -16.77 -0.12 7.99
CA PHE A 266 -16.20 1.24 7.90
C PHE A 266 -17.27 2.35 7.81
N ALA A 267 -18.43 2.06 7.20
CA ALA A 267 -19.53 3.02 7.14
C ALA A 267 -20.19 3.22 8.51
N THR A 268 -20.38 2.14 9.26
CA THR A 268 -20.96 2.15 10.61
C THR A 268 -20.00 2.66 11.67
N SER A 269 -18.70 2.45 11.53
CA SER A 269 -17.71 2.82 12.57
C SER A 269 -17.36 4.31 12.59
N ARG A 270 -18.35 5.19 12.43
CA ARG A 270 -18.16 6.63 12.40
C ARG A 270 -18.88 7.32 13.57
N PRO A 271 -18.41 8.48 14.05
CA PRO A 271 -19.01 9.17 15.19
C PRO A 271 -20.49 9.53 15.00
N GLU A 272 -20.96 9.63 13.76
CA GLU A 272 -22.38 9.91 13.46
C GLU A 272 -23.28 8.67 13.65
N MET A 273 -22.72 7.47 13.66
CA MET A 273 -23.45 6.20 13.71
C MET A 273 -23.30 5.46 15.04
N VAL A 274 -22.17 5.62 15.72
CA VAL A 274 -21.82 4.95 16.98
C VAL A 274 -21.18 5.93 17.95
N SER A 275 -21.36 5.66 19.25
CA SER A 275 -20.85 6.53 20.31
C SER A 275 -19.32 6.66 20.26
N LYS A 276 -18.82 7.85 20.63
CA LYS A 276 -17.38 8.12 20.74
C LYS A 276 -16.68 7.14 21.69
N ALA A 277 -17.34 6.79 22.80
CA ALA A 277 -16.83 5.81 23.77
C ALA A 277 -16.54 4.42 23.13
N ALA A 278 -17.42 3.94 22.24
CA ALA A 278 -17.18 2.69 21.52
C ALA A 278 -15.98 2.78 20.57
N LEU A 279 -15.81 3.94 19.90
CA LEU A 279 -14.68 4.19 18.99
C LEU A 279 -13.36 4.39 19.75
N GLU A 280 -13.38 4.93 20.96
CA GLU A 280 -12.22 5.03 21.85
C GLU A 280 -11.82 3.66 22.38
N SER A 281 -12.80 2.88 22.87
CA SER A 281 -12.60 1.53 23.40
C SER A 281 -11.88 0.63 22.39
N VAL A 282 -12.43 0.50 21.18
CA VAL A 282 -11.83 -0.38 20.15
C VAL A 282 -10.43 0.07 19.70
N ASN A 283 -10.09 1.35 19.89
CA ASN A 283 -8.81 1.90 19.44
C ASN A 283 -7.73 1.83 20.53
N ARG A 284 -8.06 1.38 21.75
CA ARG A 284 -7.09 1.22 22.84
C ARG A 284 -5.93 0.34 22.37
N ARG A 285 -4.71 0.77 22.68
CA ARG A 285 -3.47 0.11 22.22
C ARG A 285 -2.93 -0.88 23.25
N GLU A 286 -3.26 -0.67 24.51
CA GLU A 286 -2.85 -1.50 25.64
C GLU A 286 -4.11 -2.12 26.23
N THR A 287 -4.15 -3.44 26.32
CA THR A 287 -5.21 -4.19 26.99
C THR A 287 -5.22 -3.76 28.46
N GLY A 288 -6.31 -3.12 28.91
CA GLY A 288 -6.43 -2.63 30.29
C GLY A 288 -6.07 -1.16 30.55
N ALA A 289 -5.69 -0.37 29.53
CA ALA A 289 -5.52 1.08 29.73
C ALA A 289 -6.87 1.76 30.04
N GLU A 290 -6.90 2.60 31.09
CA GLU A 290 -8.10 3.29 31.57
C GLU A 290 -8.69 4.24 30.51
N THR A 291 -7.85 4.87 29.70
CA THR A 291 -8.27 5.81 28.64
C THR A 291 -7.42 5.72 27.38
N ASN A 292 -8.01 6.10 26.25
CA ASN A 292 -7.31 6.35 25.00
C ASN A 292 -7.85 7.65 24.40
N GLU A 293 -6.97 8.64 24.22
CA GLU A 293 -7.36 9.97 23.76
C GLU A 293 -7.77 10.01 22.27
N ARG A 294 -7.63 8.91 21.52
CA ARG A 294 -7.86 8.88 20.07
C ARG A 294 -9.01 7.97 19.68
N LEU A 295 -10.00 8.56 19.02
CA LEU A 295 -11.07 7.84 18.32
C LEU A 295 -10.52 6.95 17.20
N PHE A 296 -11.12 5.77 17.01
CA PHE A 296 -10.94 4.98 15.80
C PHE A 296 -11.39 5.78 14.57
N TYR A 297 -10.49 5.96 13.59
CA TYR A 297 -10.79 6.68 12.36
C TYR A 297 -11.22 5.75 11.23
N ALA A 298 -12.53 5.70 10.96
CA ALA A 298 -13.11 4.92 9.86
C ALA A 298 -13.34 5.71 8.55
N GLY A 299 -12.97 7.01 8.51
CA GLY A 299 -13.11 7.88 7.34
C GLY A 299 -12.14 7.59 6.18
N GLN A 300 -11.87 6.31 5.91
CA GLN A 300 -10.93 5.88 4.88
C GLN A 300 -11.49 6.13 3.49
N GLN A 301 -10.62 6.54 2.56
CA GLN A 301 -10.99 6.69 1.15
C GLN A 301 -11.43 5.33 0.57
N VAL A 302 -12.38 5.34 -0.36
CA VAL A 302 -12.92 4.11 -0.99
C VAL A 302 -11.81 3.20 -1.54
N LYS A 303 -10.78 3.78 -2.17
CA LYS A 303 -9.62 3.03 -2.67
C LYS A 303 -8.81 2.35 -1.55
N THR A 304 -8.74 2.96 -0.37
CA THR A 304 -8.05 2.39 0.79
C THR A 304 -8.85 1.22 1.35
N VAL A 305 -10.17 1.39 1.54
CA VAL A 305 -11.05 0.30 1.99
C VAL A 305 -10.99 -0.89 1.04
N ARG A 306 -10.93 -0.66 -0.29
CA ARG A 306 -10.76 -1.73 -1.29
C ARG A 306 -9.44 -2.50 -1.07
N LYS A 307 -8.32 -1.80 -0.94
CA LYS A 307 -7.01 -2.43 -0.66
C LYS A 307 -7.01 -3.20 0.66
N TYR A 308 -7.68 -2.66 1.68
CA TYR A 308 -7.83 -3.35 2.94
C TYR A 308 -8.62 -4.64 2.75
N SER A 309 -9.76 -4.59 2.06
CA SER A 309 -10.54 -5.79 1.75
C SER A 309 -9.76 -6.84 0.95
N ASP A 310 -8.84 -6.44 0.06
CA ASP A 310 -8.02 -7.39 -0.70
C ASP A 310 -7.13 -8.23 0.23
N SER A 311 -6.52 -7.62 1.24
CA SER A 311 -5.69 -8.34 2.22
C SER A 311 -6.49 -9.38 3.00
N TRP A 312 -7.70 -9.03 3.43
CA TRP A 312 -8.61 -9.95 4.13
C TRP A 312 -9.13 -11.07 3.24
N VAL A 313 -9.43 -10.77 1.97
CA VAL A 313 -9.86 -11.78 1.01
C VAL A 313 -8.76 -12.78 0.72
N HIS A 314 -7.49 -12.35 0.66
CA HIS A 314 -6.37 -13.28 0.53
C HIS A 314 -6.24 -14.19 1.76
N ILE A 315 -6.40 -13.66 2.98
CA ILE A 315 -6.43 -14.48 4.20
C ILE A 315 -7.61 -15.46 4.17
N LEU A 316 -8.80 -15.03 3.76
CA LEU A 316 -9.97 -15.92 3.65
C LEU A 316 -9.70 -17.08 2.69
N ARG A 317 -9.14 -16.80 1.51
CA ARG A 317 -8.84 -17.83 0.51
C ARG A 317 -7.80 -18.81 1.02
N TYR A 318 -6.75 -18.30 1.65
CA TYR A 318 -5.75 -19.12 2.30
C TYR A 318 -6.41 -20.07 3.31
N LEU A 319 -7.13 -19.52 4.30
CA LEU A 319 -7.80 -20.30 5.33
C LEU A 319 -8.83 -21.29 4.77
N TRP A 320 -9.59 -20.90 3.76
CA TRP A 320 -10.61 -21.76 3.15
C TRP A 320 -10.00 -22.97 2.47
N ARG A 321 -8.94 -22.77 1.70
CA ARG A 321 -8.27 -23.82 0.93
C ARG A 321 -7.47 -24.73 1.84
N THR A 322 -6.74 -24.15 2.80
CA THR A 322 -5.92 -24.93 3.73
C THR A 322 -6.69 -25.51 4.91
N ALA A 323 -7.99 -25.20 5.10
CA ALA A 323 -8.75 -25.72 6.25
C ALA A 323 -8.80 -27.25 6.29
N SER A 324 -8.87 -27.89 5.12
CA SER A 324 -9.05 -29.34 4.97
C SER A 324 -7.82 -30.04 4.38
N GLU A 325 -6.73 -29.31 4.13
CA GLU A 325 -5.49 -29.89 3.59
C GLU A 325 -4.67 -30.61 4.67
N THR A 326 -4.15 -31.78 4.33
CA THR A 326 -3.25 -32.57 5.18
C THR A 326 -1.86 -31.93 5.28
N GLU A 327 -1.33 -31.47 4.14
CA GLU A 327 -0.06 -30.73 4.07
C GLU A 327 -0.32 -29.23 3.99
N ARG A 328 -0.31 -28.56 5.14
CA ARG A 328 -0.53 -27.10 5.25
C ARG A 328 0.43 -26.45 6.24
N PRO A 329 0.66 -25.12 6.17
CA PRO A 329 1.39 -24.41 7.22
C PRO A 329 0.75 -24.64 8.58
N LYS A 330 1.54 -24.58 9.67
CA LYS A 330 1.18 -25.09 11.01
C LYS A 330 -0.14 -24.62 11.63
N HIS A 331 -0.77 -23.56 11.11
CA HIS A 331 -2.01 -23.04 11.63
C HIS A 331 -3.09 -24.10 11.81
N ARG A 332 -3.90 -23.91 12.85
CA ARG A 332 -5.04 -24.74 13.18
C ARG A 332 -6.22 -23.84 13.52
N MET A 333 -7.42 -24.33 13.26
CA MET A 333 -8.63 -23.68 13.72
C MET A 333 -9.08 -24.38 15.00
N THR A 334 -9.54 -23.60 15.97
CA THR A 334 -10.28 -24.18 17.10
C THR A 334 -11.58 -24.81 16.59
N GLU A 335 -12.19 -25.71 17.36
CA GLU A 335 -13.49 -26.31 16.99
C GLU A 335 -14.57 -25.24 16.74
N ARG A 336 -14.52 -24.14 17.49
CA ARG A 336 -15.41 -22.99 17.31
C ARG A 336 -15.16 -22.29 15.97
N GLN A 337 -13.90 -22.05 15.62
CA GLN A 337 -13.50 -21.43 14.35
C GLN A 337 -13.88 -22.31 13.15
N ALA A 338 -13.62 -23.63 13.23
CA ALA A 338 -13.97 -24.59 12.19
C ALA A 338 -15.48 -24.63 11.92
N ARG A 339 -16.32 -24.70 12.98
CA ARG A 339 -17.78 -24.64 12.85
C ARG A 339 -18.27 -23.34 12.19
N HIS A 340 -17.62 -22.21 12.43
CA HIS A 340 -17.98 -20.95 11.79
C HIS A 340 -17.56 -20.89 10.31
N LEU A 341 -16.46 -21.56 9.95
CA LEU A 341 -16.10 -21.73 8.54
C LEU A 341 -17.13 -22.62 7.81
N GLU A 342 -17.57 -23.71 8.44
CA GLU A 342 -18.62 -24.58 7.90
C GLU A 342 -19.94 -23.82 7.70
N LYS A 343 -20.40 -23.06 8.70
CA LYS A 343 -21.58 -22.19 8.55
C LYS A 343 -21.45 -21.20 7.40
N LEU A 344 -20.24 -20.68 7.16
CA LEU A 344 -19.98 -19.79 6.03
C LEU A 344 -20.04 -20.56 4.69
N ARG A 345 -19.51 -21.77 4.62
CA ARG A 345 -19.67 -22.68 3.47
C ARG A 345 -21.15 -22.92 3.19
N ASP A 346 -21.92 -23.33 4.19
CA ASP A 346 -23.36 -23.59 4.07
C ASP A 346 -24.14 -22.36 3.58
N ALA A 347 -23.85 -21.16 4.13
CA ALA A 347 -24.49 -19.92 3.69
C ALA A 347 -24.20 -19.58 2.21
N THR A 348 -23.08 -20.07 1.67
CA THR A 348 -22.69 -19.88 0.27
C THR A 348 -23.16 -21.00 -0.66
N GLN A 349 -23.65 -22.12 -0.14
CA GLN A 349 -24.19 -23.18 -0.98
C GLN A 349 -25.36 -22.65 -1.80
N ILE A 350 -25.41 -23.09 -3.06
CA ILE A 350 -26.48 -22.76 -3.98
C ILE A 350 -27.50 -23.89 -3.87
N ASP A 351 -28.64 -23.63 -3.24
CA ASP A 351 -29.79 -24.52 -3.37
C ASP A 351 -30.32 -24.38 -4.81
N SER A 352 -29.85 -25.27 -5.69
CA SER A 352 -30.33 -25.39 -7.07
C SER A 352 -31.84 -25.66 -7.11
N LYS A 353 -32.43 -26.18 -6.03
CA LYS A 353 -33.86 -26.46 -5.88
C LYS A 353 -34.73 -25.22 -5.74
N THR A 354 -34.22 -24.11 -5.21
CA THR A 354 -35.01 -22.86 -5.05
C THR A 354 -35.09 -22.04 -6.35
N SER A 355 -34.30 -22.37 -7.37
CA SER A 355 -34.23 -21.60 -8.63
C SER A 355 -35.12 -22.14 -9.77
N GLN A 356 -35.79 -23.28 -9.57
CA GLN A 356 -36.62 -23.92 -10.61
C GLN A 356 -38.14 -23.81 -10.39
N ASN A 357 -38.61 -23.36 -9.22
CA ASN A 357 -40.02 -23.08 -9.05
C ASN A 357 -40.39 -21.67 -9.55
N ASP A 358 -41.62 -21.58 -10.04
CA ASP A 358 -42.26 -20.50 -10.82
C ASP A 358 -42.46 -19.17 -10.06
N SER A 359 -41.41 -18.71 -9.35
CA SER A 359 -41.45 -17.51 -8.52
C SER A 359 -41.40 -16.24 -9.37
N SER A 360 -42.26 -15.28 -9.05
CA SER A 360 -42.29 -13.95 -9.67
C SER A 360 -40.95 -13.21 -9.52
N ARG A 361 -40.70 -12.20 -10.38
CA ARG A 361 -39.46 -11.41 -10.38
C ARG A 361 -39.19 -10.71 -9.03
N GLY A 362 -40.24 -10.34 -8.30
CA GLY A 362 -40.14 -9.74 -6.96
C GLY A 362 -39.61 -10.72 -5.92
N ASP A 363 -40.14 -11.94 -5.93
CA ASP A 363 -39.81 -12.99 -4.96
C ASP A 363 -38.33 -13.44 -5.06
N ARG A 364 -37.82 -13.55 -6.30
CA ARG A 364 -36.38 -13.80 -6.56
C ARG A 364 -35.46 -12.70 -6.01
N THR A 365 -35.92 -11.44 -6.02
CA THR A 365 -35.13 -10.30 -5.54
C THR A 365 -35.01 -10.34 -4.01
N VAL A 366 -36.12 -10.65 -3.31
CA VAL A 366 -36.14 -10.81 -1.86
C VAL A 366 -35.29 -12.00 -1.42
N ALA A 367 -35.42 -13.16 -2.07
CA ALA A 367 -34.61 -14.34 -1.78
C ALA A 367 -33.09 -14.05 -1.94
N LYS A 368 -32.72 -13.34 -3.00
CA LYS A 368 -31.32 -12.92 -3.24
C LYS A 368 -30.81 -11.97 -2.16
N ALA A 369 -31.64 -11.04 -1.69
CA ALA A 369 -31.30 -10.13 -0.61
C ALA A 369 -31.10 -10.89 0.72
N LYS A 370 -32.00 -11.81 1.06
CA LYS A 370 -31.88 -12.69 2.24
C LYS A 370 -30.60 -13.53 2.20
N ARG A 371 -30.31 -14.17 1.05
CA ARG A 371 -29.05 -14.94 0.87
C ARG A 371 -27.84 -14.05 1.05
N ARG A 372 -27.86 -12.84 0.46
CA ARG A 372 -26.76 -11.89 0.59
C ARG A 372 -26.51 -11.51 2.05
N GLN A 373 -27.57 -11.30 2.82
CA GLN A 373 -27.51 -11.00 4.25
C GLN A 373 -26.97 -12.19 5.05
N ALA A 374 -27.49 -13.40 4.82
CA ALA A 374 -27.01 -14.61 5.48
C ALA A 374 -25.49 -14.84 5.29
N ILE A 375 -24.97 -14.59 4.08
CA ILE A 375 -23.52 -14.66 3.82
C ILE A 375 -22.76 -13.57 4.59
N GLU A 376 -23.29 -12.34 4.64
CA GLU A 376 -22.65 -11.24 5.39
C GLU A 376 -22.62 -11.54 6.90
N ASP A 377 -23.69 -12.12 7.46
CA ASP A 377 -23.79 -12.52 8.87
C ASP A 377 -22.86 -13.70 9.20
N ALA A 378 -22.75 -14.68 8.30
CA ALA A 378 -21.81 -15.78 8.42
C ALA A 378 -20.36 -15.30 8.33
N CYS A 379 -20.04 -14.37 7.42
CA CYS A 379 -18.72 -13.72 7.33
C CYS A 379 -18.40 -12.97 8.63
N SER A 380 -19.36 -12.21 9.16
CA SER A 380 -19.20 -11.44 10.40
C SER A 380 -18.88 -12.36 11.57
N SER A 381 -19.66 -13.44 11.72
CA SER A 381 -19.44 -14.44 12.75
C SER A 381 -18.10 -15.14 12.58
N PHE A 382 -17.74 -15.57 11.37
CA PHE A 382 -16.45 -16.19 11.09
C PHE A 382 -15.28 -15.30 11.52
N TRP A 383 -15.23 -14.05 11.05
CA TRP A 383 -14.10 -13.16 11.35
C TRP A 383 -13.97 -12.82 12.83
N ILE A 384 -15.08 -12.54 13.51
CA ILE A 384 -15.05 -12.25 14.95
C ILE A 384 -14.49 -13.45 15.75
N ASN A 385 -14.87 -14.68 15.39
CA ASN A 385 -14.34 -15.88 16.04
C ASN A 385 -12.88 -16.17 15.66
N MET A 386 -12.41 -15.71 14.50
CA MET A 386 -10.99 -15.82 14.14
C MET A 386 -10.10 -14.88 14.95
N PHE A 387 -10.65 -13.83 15.57
CA PHE A 387 -9.89 -12.93 16.46
C PHE A 387 -9.65 -13.57 17.83
N ASP A 388 -10.58 -14.42 18.26
CA ASP A 388 -10.54 -15.19 19.50
C ASP A 388 -9.67 -16.45 19.30
N HIS A 389 -8.36 -16.26 19.31
CA HIS A 389 -7.38 -17.34 19.25
C HIS A 389 -6.30 -17.10 20.30
N GLU A 390 -6.25 -17.96 21.32
CA GLU A 390 -5.23 -17.93 22.36
C GLU A 390 -3.86 -18.25 21.76
N LEU A 391 -2.91 -17.33 21.90
CA LEU A 391 -1.53 -17.55 21.47
C LEU A 391 -0.81 -18.34 22.56
N ARG A 392 -0.52 -19.61 22.28
CA ARG A 392 0.19 -20.53 23.18
C ARG A 392 1.69 -20.53 22.83
N ASP A 393 2.26 -21.72 22.66
CA ASP A 393 3.70 -21.90 22.43
C ASP A 393 4.15 -21.49 21.01
N ASP A 394 3.25 -21.55 20.02
CA ASP A 394 3.52 -21.18 18.63
C ASP A 394 2.43 -20.22 18.11
N GLU A 395 2.79 -18.95 17.91
CA GLU A 395 1.87 -17.91 17.41
C GLU A 395 1.30 -18.25 16.02
N PHE A 396 1.98 -19.07 15.23
CA PHE A 396 1.53 -19.49 13.91
C PHE A 396 0.44 -20.57 13.95
N GLU A 397 0.07 -21.07 15.12
CA GLU A 397 -1.17 -21.83 15.28
C GLU A 397 -2.39 -20.96 14.92
N SER A 398 -2.31 -19.65 15.15
CA SER A 398 -3.33 -18.70 14.72
C SER A 398 -3.40 -18.61 13.20
N GLY A 399 -4.56 -18.93 12.65
CA GLY A 399 -4.84 -18.79 11.22
C GLY A 399 -4.61 -17.37 10.68
N ILE A 400 -4.88 -16.33 11.49
CA ILE A 400 -4.63 -14.93 11.08
C ILE A 400 -3.13 -14.65 11.01
N ILE A 401 -2.35 -15.08 12.00
CA ILE A 401 -0.89 -14.85 12.04
C ILE A 401 -0.19 -15.65 10.94
N SER A 402 -0.60 -16.90 10.70
CA SER A 402 -0.14 -17.69 9.57
C SER A 402 -0.51 -17.05 8.23
N GLY A 403 -1.75 -16.55 8.09
CA GLY A 403 -2.18 -15.81 6.90
C GLY A 403 -1.37 -14.53 6.68
N LEU A 404 -1.00 -13.82 7.74
CA LEU A 404 -0.10 -12.68 7.70
C LEU A 404 1.28 -13.08 7.15
N ALA A 405 1.86 -14.20 7.61
CA ALA A 405 3.13 -14.72 7.08
C ALA A 405 3.05 -15.00 5.57
N VAL A 406 1.94 -15.61 5.11
CA VAL A 406 1.67 -15.85 3.68
C VAL A 406 1.61 -14.54 2.90
N LEU A 407 0.97 -13.50 3.44
CA LEU A 407 0.95 -12.17 2.83
C LEU A 407 2.32 -11.48 2.83
N GLY A 408 3.27 -11.98 3.63
CA GLY A 408 4.65 -11.53 3.70
C GLY A 408 5.47 -11.90 2.47
N VAL A 409 5.03 -12.90 1.71
CA VAL A 409 5.67 -13.31 0.45
C VAL A 409 5.27 -12.36 -0.67
N ASP A 410 6.26 -11.87 -1.42
CA ASP A 410 6.05 -11.19 -2.69
C ASP A 410 5.99 -12.24 -3.80
N THR A 411 4.76 -12.58 -4.21
CA THR A 411 4.53 -13.60 -5.24
C THR A 411 5.05 -13.19 -6.62
N GLN A 412 5.40 -11.90 -6.86
CA GLN A 412 5.97 -11.46 -8.13
C GLN A 412 7.49 -11.65 -8.19
N SER A 413 8.19 -11.54 -7.06
CA SER A 413 9.64 -11.72 -6.99
C SER A 413 10.06 -13.08 -6.43
N GLY A 414 9.15 -13.79 -5.75
CA GLY A 414 9.49 -15.00 -4.99
C GLY A 414 10.26 -14.72 -3.69
N SER A 415 10.37 -13.45 -3.29
CA SER A 415 11.12 -13.02 -2.11
C SER A 415 10.22 -12.48 -1.01
N TRP A 416 10.78 -12.20 0.16
CA TRP A 416 10.03 -11.61 1.27
C TRP A 416 9.82 -10.11 1.09
N LYS A 417 8.63 -9.62 1.42
CA LYS A 417 8.35 -8.18 1.47
C LYS A 417 9.21 -7.52 2.55
N SER A 418 9.76 -6.36 2.21
CA SER A 418 10.42 -5.50 3.20
C SER A 418 9.41 -4.96 4.22
N ALA A 419 9.88 -4.63 5.42
CA ALA A 419 9.05 -4.02 6.46
C ALA A 419 8.25 -2.81 5.92
N LEU A 420 8.87 -1.92 5.15
CA LEU A 420 8.22 -0.74 4.56
C LEU A 420 7.03 -1.10 3.65
N ASN A 421 7.14 -2.20 2.91
CA ASN A 421 6.08 -2.67 2.01
C ASN A 421 5.02 -3.49 2.73
N TYR A 422 5.35 -4.04 3.91
CA TYR A 422 4.45 -4.88 4.69
C TYR A 422 3.65 -4.12 5.76
N MET A 423 4.18 -3.04 6.34
CA MET A 423 3.47 -2.20 7.31
C MET A 423 2.06 -1.75 6.83
N PRO A 424 1.83 -1.42 5.55
CA PRO A 424 0.48 -1.14 5.05
C PRO A 424 -0.49 -2.33 5.14
N VAL A 425 0.00 -3.58 5.06
CA VAL A 425 -0.80 -4.81 5.24
C VAL A 425 -1.21 -4.94 6.70
N LEU A 426 -0.28 -4.77 7.64
CA LEU A 426 -0.59 -4.78 9.08
C LEU A 426 -1.62 -3.69 9.44
N SER A 427 -1.43 -2.48 8.91
CA SER A 427 -2.39 -1.39 9.09
C SER A 427 -3.78 -1.74 8.55
N ALA A 428 -3.85 -2.45 7.41
CA ALA A 428 -5.10 -2.93 6.84
C ALA A 428 -5.80 -3.95 7.74
N ILE A 429 -5.04 -4.90 8.29
CA ILE A 429 -5.58 -5.91 9.20
C ILE A 429 -6.12 -5.25 10.47
N VAL A 430 -5.30 -4.48 11.19
CA VAL A 430 -5.73 -3.83 12.45
C VAL A 430 -6.93 -2.90 12.24
N SER A 431 -6.93 -2.10 11.16
CA SER A 431 -8.04 -1.17 10.90
C SER A 431 -9.35 -1.89 10.62
N VAL A 432 -9.31 -2.99 9.87
CA VAL A 432 -10.52 -3.78 9.57
C VAL A 432 -10.98 -4.54 10.80
N MET A 433 -10.09 -5.15 11.60
CA MET A 433 -10.47 -5.82 12.86
C MET A 433 -11.28 -4.89 13.75
N ARG A 434 -10.75 -3.68 14.00
CA ARG A 434 -11.44 -2.66 14.81
C ARG A 434 -12.80 -2.28 14.23
N ALA A 435 -12.88 -2.05 12.92
CA ALA A 435 -14.14 -1.74 12.26
C ALA A 435 -15.16 -2.90 12.39
N LEU A 436 -14.70 -4.15 12.25
CA LEU A 436 -15.55 -5.34 12.35
C LEU A 436 -16.09 -5.53 13.77
N VAL A 437 -15.28 -5.30 14.80
CA VAL A 437 -15.70 -5.36 16.20
C VAL A 437 -16.80 -4.32 16.48
N VAL A 438 -16.57 -3.06 16.10
CA VAL A 438 -17.58 -1.99 16.25
C VAL A 438 -18.86 -2.31 15.49
N TYR A 439 -18.73 -2.80 14.26
CA TYR A 439 -19.86 -3.19 13.44
C TYR A 439 -20.66 -4.33 14.08
N ARG A 440 -19.98 -5.37 14.59
CA ARG A 440 -20.63 -6.50 15.26
C ARG A 440 -21.37 -6.05 16.51
N ALA A 441 -20.75 -5.23 17.36
CA ALA A 441 -21.38 -4.67 18.54
C ALA A 441 -22.61 -3.82 18.18
N TRP A 442 -22.50 -2.97 17.15
CA TRP A 442 -23.61 -2.17 16.66
C TRP A 442 -24.76 -3.04 16.12
N ARG A 443 -24.47 -4.07 15.32
CA ARG A 443 -25.48 -5.01 14.81
C ARG A 443 -26.19 -5.75 15.94
N MET A 444 -25.47 -6.27 16.93
CA MET A 444 -26.06 -6.92 18.09
C MET A 444 -27.04 -6.01 18.85
N ARG A 445 -26.71 -4.72 18.96
CA ARG A 445 -27.62 -3.71 19.53
C ARG A 445 -28.86 -3.51 18.64
N GLN A 446 -28.69 -3.36 17.32
CA GLN A 446 -29.84 -3.19 16.40
C GLN A 446 -30.77 -4.41 16.44
N ASP A 447 -30.22 -5.61 16.36
CA ASP A 447 -31.00 -6.85 16.39
C ASP A 447 -31.78 -6.97 17.73
N SER A 448 -31.19 -6.55 18.86
CA SER A 448 -31.86 -6.51 20.17
C SER A 448 -33.03 -5.52 20.20
N ILE A 449 -32.87 -4.35 19.57
CA ILE A 449 -33.93 -3.34 19.44
C ILE A 449 -35.06 -3.86 18.55
N GLU A 450 -34.73 -4.47 17.41
CA GLU A 450 -35.69 -5.07 16.48
C GLU A 450 -36.51 -6.18 17.17
N VAL A 451 -35.87 -7.07 17.92
CA VAL A 451 -36.56 -8.11 18.72
C VAL A 451 -37.46 -7.49 19.80
N GLY A 452 -36.99 -6.45 20.49
CA GLY A 452 -37.79 -5.76 21.51
C GLY A 452 -39.05 -5.12 20.94
N MET A 453 -38.94 -4.43 19.80
CA MET A 453 -40.08 -3.82 19.10
C MET A 453 -41.06 -4.87 18.57
N ALA A 454 -40.54 -5.97 18.00
CA ALA A 454 -41.39 -7.09 17.57
C ALA A 454 -42.13 -7.75 18.75
N GLY A 455 -41.56 -7.70 19.96
CA GLY A 455 -42.18 -8.12 21.21
C GLY A 455 -43.15 -7.11 21.84
N GLY A 456 -43.45 -5.99 21.16
CA GLY A 456 -44.44 -5.00 21.61
C GLY A 456 -43.89 -3.85 22.45
N LEU A 457 -42.57 -3.72 22.62
CA LEU A 457 -41.97 -2.55 23.26
C LEU A 457 -42.04 -1.34 22.32
N SER A 458 -42.15 -0.14 22.88
CA SER A 458 -41.89 1.08 22.11
C SER A 458 -40.42 1.14 21.68
N GLU A 459 -40.14 1.92 20.62
CA GLU A 459 -38.77 2.10 20.12
C GLU A 459 -37.80 2.60 21.21
N GLN A 460 -38.27 3.51 22.08
CA GLN A 460 -37.47 4.06 23.16
C GLN A 460 -37.17 3.01 24.24
N GLU A 461 -38.18 2.26 24.69
CA GLU A 461 -37.99 1.18 25.66
C GLU A 461 -37.07 0.07 25.12
N ALA A 462 -37.20 -0.27 23.83
CA ALA A 462 -36.32 -1.24 23.18
C ALA A 462 -34.87 -0.74 23.13
N LYS A 463 -34.64 0.55 22.85
CA LYS A 463 -33.30 1.18 22.88
C LYS A 463 -32.68 1.20 24.27
N ASP A 464 -33.48 1.47 25.30
CA ASP A 464 -33.02 1.57 26.69
C ASP A 464 -32.69 0.19 27.27
N ARG A 465 -33.43 -0.84 26.87
CA ARG A 465 -33.14 -2.24 27.27
C ARG A 465 -32.02 -2.89 26.48
N ALA A 466 -31.77 -2.45 25.25
CA ALA A 466 -30.69 -3.01 24.44
C ALA A 466 -29.33 -2.63 25.03
N ARG A 467 -28.40 -3.59 25.04
CA ARG A 467 -26.99 -3.36 25.41
C ARG A 467 -26.39 -2.23 24.57
N SER A 468 -25.60 -1.36 25.17
CA SER A 468 -24.94 -0.27 24.44
C SER A 468 -23.86 -0.81 23.49
N THR A 469 -23.54 -0.03 22.44
CA THR A 469 -22.49 -0.43 21.50
C THR A 469 -21.12 -0.51 22.18
N VAL A 470 -20.84 0.33 23.19
CA VAL A 470 -19.53 0.30 23.89
C VAL A 470 -19.39 -0.98 24.70
N GLU A 471 -20.41 -1.37 25.48
CA GLU A 471 -20.36 -2.64 26.21
C GLU A 471 -20.26 -3.82 25.24
N GLY A 472 -20.91 -3.74 24.07
CA GLY A 472 -20.78 -4.75 23.02
C GLY A 472 -19.36 -4.85 22.45
N VAL A 473 -18.64 -3.73 22.30
CA VAL A 473 -17.23 -3.71 21.91
C VAL A 473 -16.37 -4.32 23.01
N ASP A 474 -16.58 -3.93 24.27
CA ASP A 474 -15.81 -4.41 25.43
C ASP A 474 -15.97 -5.92 25.68
N ALA A 475 -17.04 -6.55 25.19
CA ALA A 475 -17.20 -8.00 25.25
C ALA A 475 -16.58 -8.77 24.07
N LEU A 476 -16.13 -8.07 23.04
CA LEU A 476 -15.54 -8.64 21.83
C LEU A 476 -14.02 -8.42 21.74
N VAL A 477 -13.45 -7.63 22.63
CA VAL A 477 -12.03 -7.29 22.76
C VAL A 477 -11.58 -7.75 24.13
#